data_AF-A0A7W0D6A7-F1
#
_entry.id   AF-A0A7W0D6A7-F1
#
_cell.length_a   1.000
_cell.length_b   1.000
_cell.length_c   1.000
_cell.angle_alpha   90.00
_cell.angle_beta   90.00
_cell.angle_gamma   90.00
#
_symmetry.space_group_name_H-M   'P 1'
#
loop_
_entity.id
_entity.type
_entity.pdbx_description
1 polymer ?
#
loop_
_entity_poly.entity_id
_entity_poly.type
_entity_poly.pdbx_seq_one_letter_code
_entity_poly.pdbx_strand_id
1 'polypeptide(L)'
;MSLSLNKNKIILGLIIALCLSTLLIYLLNIPVLTFNSHGELSESFSTVDELKQKAEVIVEVNISDAKAEKYNEVVFTLSNAEVKKIYKGELQNKTSINILETGGVHNHIEHTFEGEKTLKKQDTAILFLKKYNGPVTKEAYVILGMYQGKFKLDKSGTVIGKNKELPTGLNAITNKHNLNLE
;
A
#
# COMPACT_ATOMS: atom_id res chain seq x y z
N MET A 1 14.63 -49.93 -7.04
CA MET A 1 15.90 -49.52 -6.40
C MET A 1 15.58 -48.39 -5.43
N SER A 2 15.41 -48.67 -4.14
CA SER A 2 15.12 -47.62 -3.15
C SER A 2 16.41 -46.89 -2.78
N LEU A 3 16.52 -45.61 -3.11
CA LEU A 3 17.59 -44.78 -2.57
C LEU A 3 17.37 -44.65 -1.06
N SER A 4 18.16 -45.37 -0.26
CA SER A 4 18.28 -45.04 1.16
C SER A 4 19.15 -43.79 1.28
N LEU A 5 18.52 -42.62 1.44
CA LEU A 5 19.27 -41.40 1.71
C LEU A 5 19.87 -41.50 3.12
N ASN A 6 21.17 -41.20 3.23
CA ASN A 6 21.85 -41.15 4.51
C ASN A 6 21.20 -40.07 5.40
N LYS A 7 20.68 -40.47 6.57
CA LYS A 7 20.01 -39.58 7.54
C LYS A 7 20.84 -38.33 7.85
N ASN A 8 22.16 -38.43 7.93
CA ASN A 8 23.04 -37.29 8.22
C ASN A 8 23.09 -36.29 7.07
N LYS A 9 23.03 -36.75 5.81
CA LYS A 9 22.95 -35.88 4.63
C LYS A 9 21.59 -35.18 4.55
N ILE A 10 20.50 -35.86 4.94
CA ILE A 10 19.17 -35.25 5.05
C ILE A 10 19.18 -34.16 6.11
N ILE A 11 19.68 -34.46 7.32
CA ILE A 11 19.75 -33.49 8.43
C ILE A 11 20.57 -32.27 8.04
N LEU A 12 21.75 -32.46 7.45
CA LEU A 12 22.60 -31.34 7.00
C LEU A 12 21.91 -30.49 5.92
N GLY A 13 21.23 -31.13 4.97
CA GLY A 13 20.44 -30.43 3.94
C GLY A 13 19.33 -29.57 4.55
N LEU A 14 18.62 -30.09 5.57
CA LEU A 14 17.58 -29.34 6.28
C LEU A 14 18.15 -28.12 7.02
N ILE A 15 19.32 -28.26 7.65
CA ILE A 15 19.99 -27.13 8.34
C ILE A 15 20.38 -26.05 7.34
N ILE A 16 20.98 -26.42 6.20
CA ILE A 16 21.37 -25.45 5.15
C ILE A 16 20.13 -24.72 4.62
N ALA A 17 19.04 -25.44 4.36
CA ALA A 17 17.79 -24.84 3.90
C ALA A 17 17.23 -23.83 4.91
N LEU A 18 17.31 -24.13 6.21
CA LEU A 18 16.88 -23.23 7.29
C LEU A 18 17.77 -21.97 7.39
N CYS A 19 19.08 -22.11 7.24
CA CYS A 19 20.00 -20.97 7.23
C CYS A 19 19.78 -20.08 6.00
N LEU A 20 19.55 -20.68 4.82
CA LEU A 20 19.27 -19.91 3.61
C LEU A 20 17.93 -19.18 3.68
N SER A 21 16.89 -19.80 4.26
CA SER A 21 15.59 -19.14 4.41
C SER A 21 15.64 -17.95 5.38
N THR A 22 16.33 -18.09 6.52
CA THR A 22 16.52 -17.00 7.48
C THR A 22 17.35 -15.84 6.91
N LEU A 23 18.43 -16.15 6.18
CA LEU A 23 19.21 -15.14 5.47
C LEU A 23 18.39 -14.41 4.41
N LEU A 24 17.56 -15.14 3.66
CA LEU A 24 16.69 -14.54 2.65
C LEU A 24 15.64 -13.60 3.26
N ILE A 25 15.00 -14.01 4.36
CA ILE A 25 14.07 -13.17 5.12
C ILE A 25 14.76 -11.87 5.56
N TYR A 26 15.97 -11.98 6.09
CA TYR A 26 16.75 -10.84 6.54
C TYR A 26 17.07 -9.88 5.38
N LEU A 27 17.62 -10.40 4.27
CA LEU A 27 18.05 -9.61 3.11
C LEU A 27 16.89 -8.94 2.36
N LEU A 28 15.71 -9.59 2.31
CA LEU A 28 14.54 -9.08 1.61
C LEU A 28 13.60 -8.26 2.50
N ASN A 29 13.95 -8.05 3.78
CA ASN A 29 13.12 -7.36 4.76
C ASN A 29 11.68 -7.90 4.79
N ILE A 30 11.51 -9.23 4.69
CA ILE A 30 10.19 -9.86 4.68
C ILE A 30 9.56 -9.67 6.07
N PRO A 31 8.32 -9.15 6.16
CA PRO A 31 7.67 -8.96 7.44
C PRO A 31 7.38 -10.31 8.10
N VAL A 32 7.83 -10.47 9.36
CA VAL A 32 7.61 -11.67 10.18
C VAL A 32 6.54 -11.44 11.26
N LEU A 33 6.19 -10.17 11.50
CA LEU A 33 5.18 -9.73 12.46
C LEU A 33 4.35 -8.60 11.85
N THR A 34 3.08 -8.51 12.22
CA THR A 34 2.21 -7.38 11.88
C THR A 34 1.81 -6.64 13.15
N PHE A 35 1.96 -5.31 13.14
CA PHE A 35 1.49 -4.42 14.19
C PHE A 35 0.36 -3.55 13.61
N ASN A 36 -0.86 -3.77 14.07
CA ASN A 36 -2.01 -3.01 13.61
C ASN A 36 -2.38 -1.91 14.61
N SER A 37 -2.38 -0.67 14.15
CA SER A 37 -2.87 0.49 14.90
C SER A 37 -4.32 0.79 14.53
N HIS A 38 -5.06 1.35 15.49
CA HIS A 38 -6.43 1.80 15.29
C HIS A 38 -6.55 3.26 15.72
N GLY A 39 -7.51 3.98 15.18
CA GLY A 39 -7.74 5.37 15.56
C GLY A 39 -8.90 6.00 14.82
N GLU A 40 -9.31 7.17 15.32
CA GLU A 40 -10.35 7.95 14.66
C GLU A 40 -9.77 8.68 13.44
N LEU A 41 -10.49 8.59 12.32
CA LEU A 41 -10.13 9.34 11.12
C LEU A 41 -10.52 10.81 11.32
N SER A 42 -9.59 11.72 11.04
CA SER A 42 -9.89 13.16 11.02
C SER A 42 -10.97 13.53 10.00
N GLU A 43 -11.09 12.74 8.92
CA GLU A 43 -12.15 12.83 7.92
C GLU A 43 -12.49 11.41 7.46
N SER A 44 -13.77 11.07 7.47
CA SER A 44 -14.29 9.77 7.01
C SER A 44 -15.25 9.96 5.83
N PHE A 45 -15.20 9.05 4.87
CA PHE A 45 -16.00 9.06 3.65
C PHE A 45 -16.82 7.78 3.55
N SER A 46 -18.10 7.92 3.24
CA SER A 46 -19.03 6.78 3.08
C SER A 46 -19.27 6.41 1.62
N THR A 47 -19.05 7.36 0.70
CA THR A 47 -19.36 7.21 -0.72
C THR A 47 -18.24 7.71 -1.61
N VAL A 48 -18.20 7.19 -2.85
CA VAL A 48 -17.26 7.66 -3.87
C VAL A 48 -17.51 9.13 -4.21
N ASP A 49 -18.76 9.60 -4.16
CA ASP A 49 -19.08 10.99 -4.49
C ASP A 49 -18.54 11.97 -3.43
N GLU A 50 -18.55 11.60 -2.15
CA GLU A 50 -17.88 12.40 -1.10
C GLU A 50 -16.36 12.47 -1.35
N LEU A 51 -15.73 11.34 -1.70
CA LEU A 51 -14.31 11.30 -2.07
C LEU A 51 -14.04 12.20 -3.29
N LYS A 52 -14.88 12.14 -4.33
CA LYS A 52 -14.76 12.98 -5.53
C LYS A 52 -14.85 14.46 -5.20
N GLN A 53 -15.81 14.85 -4.36
CA GLN A 53 -16.02 16.24 -3.98
C GLN A 53 -14.80 16.77 -3.22
N LYS A 54 -14.28 15.99 -2.27
CA LYS A 54 -13.19 16.43 -1.39
C LYS A 54 -11.78 16.33 -2.00
N ALA A 55 -11.56 15.42 -2.96
CA ALA A 55 -10.25 15.20 -3.56
C ALA A 55 -9.77 16.45 -4.32
N GLU A 56 -8.53 16.86 -4.08
CA GLU A 56 -7.85 17.86 -4.92
C GLU A 56 -7.40 17.24 -6.24
N VAL A 57 -6.93 15.99 -6.19
CA VAL A 57 -6.42 15.23 -7.32
C VAL A 57 -7.00 13.81 -7.30
N ILE A 58 -7.44 13.31 -8.46
CA ILE A 58 -7.83 11.91 -8.64
C ILE A 58 -7.03 11.34 -9.80
N VAL A 59 -6.30 10.25 -9.56
CA VAL A 59 -5.35 9.67 -10.53
C VAL A 59 -5.37 8.15 -10.54
N GLU A 60 -5.12 7.56 -11.71
CA GLU A 60 -4.65 6.18 -11.84
C GLU A 60 -3.13 6.18 -11.89
N VAL A 61 -2.47 5.35 -11.07
CA VAL A 61 -1.01 5.30 -10.94
C VAL A 61 -0.44 3.88 -10.97
N ASN A 62 0.83 3.77 -11.35
CA ASN A 62 1.70 2.63 -11.04
C ASN A 62 2.71 3.04 -9.97
N ILE A 63 2.98 2.16 -9.00
CA ILE A 63 3.99 2.41 -7.99
C ILE A 63 5.35 1.92 -8.49
N SER A 64 6.27 2.85 -8.75
CA SER A 64 7.62 2.57 -9.23
C SER A 64 8.56 2.17 -8.09
N ASP A 65 8.38 2.78 -6.92
CA ASP A 65 9.14 2.54 -5.71
C ASP A 65 8.33 2.87 -4.45
N ALA A 66 8.66 2.22 -3.33
CA ALA A 66 8.04 2.46 -2.03
C ALA A 66 9.03 2.19 -0.90
N LYS A 67 9.22 3.18 -0.01
CA LYS A 67 10.15 3.07 1.11
C LYS A 67 9.46 3.47 2.42
N ALA A 68 9.55 2.59 3.41
CA ALA A 68 9.06 2.87 4.75
C ALA A 68 10.20 3.40 5.65
N GLU A 69 9.92 4.47 6.37
CA GLU A 69 10.82 5.11 7.31
C GLU A 69 10.08 5.49 8.59
N LYS A 70 10.78 5.45 9.72
CA LYS A 70 10.24 5.87 11.01
C LYS A 70 10.44 7.38 11.17
N TYR A 71 9.37 8.12 11.42
CA TYR A 71 9.39 9.53 11.78
C TYR A 71 8.76 9.70 13.18
N ASN A 72 9.56 10.12 14.15
CA ASN A 72 9.23 9.99 15.58
C ASN A 72 8.80 8.55 15.88
N GLU A 73 7.66 8.31 16.55
CA GLU A 73 7.18 6.96 16.88
C GLU A 73 6.26 6.32 15.83
N VAL A 74 6.14 6.94 14.65
CA VAL A 74 5.21 6.49 13.60
C VAL A 74 5.98 6.10 12.35
N VAL A 75 5.65 4.94 11.78
CA VAL A 75 6.19 4.49 10.50
C VAL A 75 5.36 5.06 9.37
N PHE A 76 6.01 5.63 8.37
CA PHE A 76 5.38 6.12 7.15
C PHE A 76 6.02 5.47 5.93
N THR A 77 5.23 5.20 4.90
CA THR A 77 5.70 4.81 3.58
C THR A 77 5.59 5.98 2.62
N LEU A 78 6.71 6.31 1.98
CA LEU A 78 6.74 7.23 0.84
C LEU A 78 6.87 6.42 -0.44
N SER A 79 5.85 6.52 -1.29
CA SER A 79 5.77 5.80 -2.56
C SER A 79 5.92 6.78 -3.72
N ASN A 80 6.80 6.46 -4.68
CA ASN A 80 6.85 7.15 -5.95
C ASN A 80 5.84 6.50 -6.91
N ALA A 81 4.94 7.32 -7.44
CA ALA A 81 3.81 6.88 -8.24
C ALA A 81 3.87 7.52 -9.63
N GLU A 82 4.05 6.70 -10.66
CA GLU A 82 3.95 7.10 -12.06
C GLU A 82 2.48 7.30 -12.42
N VAL A 83 2.15 8.48 -12.95
CA VAL A 83 0.77 8.85 -13.28
C VAL A 83 0.41 8.27 -14.65
N LYS A 84 -0.62 7.41 -14.69
CA LYS A 84 -1.19 6.88 -15.95
C LYS A 84 -2.28 7.79 -16.50
N LYS A 85 -3.20 8.21 -15.63
CA LYS A 85 -4.39 8.97 -16.00
C LYS A 85 -4.74 9.93 -14.87
N ILE A 86 -5.11 11.15 -15.24
CA ILE A 86 -5.63 12.16 -14.32
C ILE A 86 -7.13 12.26 -14.60
N TYR A 87 -7.95 12.05 -13.57
CA TYR A 87 -9.41 12.19 -13.63
C TYR A 87 -9.89 13.52 -13.06
N LYS A 88 -9.15 14.08 -12.10
CA LYS A 88 -9.44 15.39 -11.48
C LYS A 88 -8.14 16.06 -11.03
N GLY A 89 -8.10 17.38 -11.13
CA GLY A 89 -7.00 18.22 -10.66
C GLY A 89 -5.87 18.35 -11.68
N GLU A 90 -4.87 19.16 -11.34
CA GLU A 90 -3.71 19.41 -12.20
C GLU A 90 -2.42 19.07 -11.46
N LEU A 91 -1.50 18.39 -12.17
CA LEU A 91 -0.20 17.98 -11.64
C LEU A 91 0.97 18.76 -12.28
N GLN A 92 0.71 19.90 -12.93
CA GLN A 92 1.75 20.77 -13.51
C GLN A 92 2.76 20.01 -14.40
N ASN A 93 2.25 19.13 -15.27
CA ASN A 93 3.06 18.27 -16.16
C ASN A 93 3.97 17.25 -15.44
N LYS A 94 3.82 17.03 -14.13
CA LYS A 94 4.53 15.97 -13.41
C LYS A 94 4.06 14.60 -13.92
N THR A 95 5.00 13.76 -14.34
CA THR A 95 4.74 12.36 -14.74
C THR A 95 4.78 11.40 -13.56
N SER A 96 5.27 11.85 -12.40
CA SER A 96 5.24 11.11 -11.15
C SER A 96 4.94 12.02 -9.96
N ILE A 97 4.35 11.44 -8.92
CA ILE A 97 4.05 12.10 -7.65
C ILE A 97 4.47 11.22 -6.47
N ASN A 98 4.72 11.84 -5.32
CA ASN A 98 4.99 11.11 -4.09
C ASN A 98 3.69 10.96 -3.29
N ILE A 99 3.41 9.75 -2.83
CA ILE A 99 2.27 9.41 -1.96
C ILE A 99 2.82 9.05 -0.59
N LEU A 100 2.33 9.73 0.45
CA LEU A 100 2.67 9.44 1.84
C LEU A 100 1.52 8.66 2.49
N GLU A 101 1.83 7.50 3.06
CA GLU A 101 0.91 6.66 3.81
C GLU A 101 1.45 6.39 5.22
N THR A 102 0.57 6.31 6.21
CA THR A 102 0.92 5.77 7.54
C THR A 102 1.02 4.25 7.46
N GLY A 103 2.09 3.68 7.99
CA GLY A 103 2.38 2.24 7.95
C GLY A 103 3.50 1.84 6.99
N GLY A 104 3.61 0.55 6.72
CA GLY A 104 4.63 -0.06 5.88
C GLY A 104 5.54 -1.02 6.65
N VAL A 105 6.50 -1.63 5.94
CA VAL A 105 7.42 -2.60 6.54
C VAL A 105 8.68 -1.91 7.03
N HIS A 106 8.89 -1.89 8.35
CA HIS A 106 10.09 -1.35 8.98
C HIS A 106 10.66 -2.38 9.97
N ASN A 107 11.95 -2.69 9.87
CA ASN A 107 12.63 -3.70 10.69
C ASN A 107 11.87 -5.04 10.78
N HIS A 108 11.47 -5.60 9.63
CA HIS A 108 10.73 -6.85 9.52
C HIS A 108 9.36 -6.87 10.22
N ILE A 109 8.81 -5.70 10.59
CA ILE A 109 7.47 -5.53 11.15
C ILE A 109 6.61 -4.78 10.12
N GLU A 110 5.48 -5.36 9.71
CA GLU A 110 4.47 -4.67 8.91
C GLU A 110 3.59 -3.82 9.84
N HIS A 111 3.70 -2.50 9.73
CA HIS A 111 2.82 -1.57 10.41
C HIS A 111 1.60 -1.28 9.53
N THR A 112 0.41 -1.52 10.07
CA THR A 112 -0.87 -1.21 9.39
C THR A 112 -1.70 -0.26 10.24
N PHE A 113 -2.61 0.46 9.59
CA PHE A 113 -3.65 1.24 10.27
C PHE A 113 -5.02 0.72 9.82
N GLU A 114 -5.87 0.34 10.77
CA GLU A 114 -7.17 -0.31 10.49
C GLU A 114 -7.03 -1.53 9.55
N GLY A 115 -5.93 -2.28 9.71
CA GLY A 115 -5.60 -3.45 8.90
C GLY A 115 -5.07 -3.16 7.50
N GLU A 116 -4.99 -1.88 7.10
CA GLU A 116 -4.61 -1.50 5.74
C GLU A 116 -3.11 -1.49 5.53
N LYS A 117 -2.70 -2.13 4.44
CA LYS A 117 -1.32 -2.15 3.97
C LYS A 117 -1.06 -0.96 3.05
N THR A 118 0.15 -0.41 3.13
CA THR A 118 0.59 0.65 2.22
C THR A 118 0.77 0.12 0.80
N LEU A 119 0.79 1.04 -0.16
CA LEU A 119 1.14 0.77 -1.54
C LEU A 119 2.57 0.23 -1.62
N LYS A 120 2.75 -0.80 -2.45
CA LYS A 120 4.04 -1.47 -2.69
C LYS A 120 4.43 -1.29 -4.16
N LYS A 121 5.72 -1.38 -4.43
CA LYS A 121 6.26 -1.40 -5.80
C LYS A 121 5.48 -2.40 -6.66
N GLN A 122 5.18 -2.01 -7.91
CA GLN A 122 4.34 -2.72 -8.90
C GLN A 122 2.83 -2.71 -8.62
N ASP A 123 2.35 -2.13 -7.52
CA ASP A 123 0.91 -1.91 -7.37
C ASP A 123 0.40 -0.94 -8.44
N THR A 124 -0.81 -1.21 -8.93
CA THR A 124 -1.63 -0.24 -9.68
C THR A 124 -2.78 0.18 -8.80
N ALA A 125 -3.12 1.48 -8.77
CA ALA A 125 -4.24 1.96 -7.97
C ALA A 125 -4.89 3.21 -8.58
N ILE A 126 -6.17 3.40 -8.26
CA ILE A 126 -6.83 4.71 -8.36
C ILE A 126 -6.82 5.35 -6.97
N LEU A 127 -6.34 6.59 -6.91
CA LEU A 127 -6.14 7.33 -5.66
C LEU A 127 -6.90 8.64 -5.67
N PHE A 128 -7.63 8.89 -4.58
CA PHE A 128 -8.27 10.16 -4.25
C PHE A 128 -7.39 10.89 -3.24
N LEU A 129 -6.81 12.01 -3.66
CA LEU A 129 -5.67 12.64 -3.00
C LEU A 129 -5.96 14.07 -2.57
N LYS A 130 -5.33 14.47 -1.46
CA LYS A 130 -5.14 15.87 -1.09
C LYS A 130 -3.66 16.16 -0.86
N LYS A 131 -3.24 17.42 -0.98
CA LYS A 131 -1.84 17.78 -0.76
C LYS A 131 -1.45 17.52 0.69
N TYR A 132 -0.28 16.92 0.88
CA TYR A 132 0.29 16.77 2.21
C TYR A 132 0.81 18.12 2.71
N ASN A 133 0.42 18.48 3.93
CA ASN A 133 1.01 19.59 4.66
C ASN A 133 1.41 19.06 6.04
N GLY A 134 2.72 18.96 6.28
CA GLY A 134 3.26 18.49 7.54
C GLY A 134 4.76 18.24 7.47
N PRO A 135 5.37 17.78 8.59
CA PRO A 135 6.81 17.76 8.74
C PRO A 135 7.50 16.48 8.24
N VAL A 136 6.74 15.44 7.84
CA VAL A 136 7.30 14.11 7.50
C VAL A 136 8.08 14.15 6.19
N THR A 137 7.57 14.86 5.17
CA THR A 137 8.21 14.97 3.86
C THR A 137 7.77 16.25 3.15
N LYS A 138 8.52 16.64 2.11
CA LYS A 138 8.18 17.77 1.24
C LYS A 138 7.50 17.24 -0.03
N GLU A 139 6.54 18.01 -0.55
CA GLU A 139 5.88 17.75 -1.84
C GLU A 139 5.35 16.31 -2.00
N ALA A 140 4.41 15.94 -1.15
CA ALA A 140 3.68 14.68 -1.27
C ALA A 140 2.17 14.92 -1.30
N TYR A 141 1.45 13.86 -1.66
CA TYR A 141 0.02 13.75 -1.48
C TYR A 141 -0.28 12.69 -0.42
N VAL A 142 -1.42 12.84 0.25
CA VAL A 142 -1.98 11.81 1.12
C VAL A 142 -3.32 11.33 0.58
N ILE A 143 -3.64 10.08 0.84
CA ILE A 143 -4.92 9.47 0.47
C ILE A 143 -6.02 10.01 1.40
N LEU A 144 -7.15 10.38 0.83
CA LEU A 144 -8.33 10.79 1.60
C LEU A 144 -8.82 9.65 2.51
N GLY A 145 -9.13 10.00 3.76
CA GLY A 145 -9.55 9.03 4.78
C GLY A 145 -8.47 8.00 5.10
N MET A 146 -7.19 8.35 4.90
CA MET A 146 -5.97 7.53 5.03
C MET A 146 -5.89 6.31 4.09
N TYR A 147 -6.96 5.52 3.99
CA TYR A 147 -7.08 4.36 3.12
C TYR A 147 -8.37 4.38 2.28
N GLN A 148 -9.38 5.18 2.67
CA GLN A 148 -10.70 5.16 2.02
C GLN A 148 -10.67 5.61 0.55
N GLY A 149 -9.75 6.52 0.20
CA GLY A 149 -9.51 6.97 -1.16
C GLY A 149 -8.57 6.08 -1.99
N LYS A 150 -8.23 4.87 -1.55
CA LYS A 150 -7.29 3.97 -2.23
C LYS A 150 -8.01 2.76 -2.80
N PHE A 151 -7.97 2.61 -4.12
CA PHE A 151 -8.54 1.47 -4.84
C PHE A 151 -7.44 0.75 -5.61
N LYS A 152 -6.84 -0.29 -5.00
CA LYS A 152 -5.84 -1.14 -5.67
C LYS A 152 -6.49 -1.96 -6.77
N LEU A 153 -5.83 -2.06 -7.92
CA LEU A 153 -6.34 -2.71 -9.11
C LEU A 153 -5.49 -3.93 -9.49
N ASP A 154 -6.14 -4.97 -9.99
CA ASP A 154 -5.47 -6.00 -10.78
C ASP A 154 -5.34 -5.59 -12.27
N LYS A 155 -4.80 -6.50 -13.09
CA LYS A 155 -4.61 -6.25 -14.54
C LYS A 155 -5.91 -6.06 -15.31
N SER A 156 -7.05 -6.52 -14.78
CA SER A 156 -8.38 -6.37 -15.39
C SER A 156 -9.07 -5.06 -14.98
N GLY A 157 -8.50 -4.31 -14.03
CA GLY A 157 -9.15 -3.14 -13.42
C GLY A 157 -10.14 -3.51 -12.31
N THR A 158 -10.12 -4.74 -11.83
CA THR A 158 -10.89 -5.19 -10.66
C THR A 158 -10.22 -4.68 -9.39
N VAL A 159 -11.02 -4.19 -8.45
CA VAL A 159 -10.57 -3.69 -7.15
C VAL A 159 -10.22 -4.88 -6.25
N ILE A 160 -8.99 -4.89 -5.75
CA ILE A 160 -8.44 -5.96 -4.90
C ILE A 160 -8.06 -5.44 -3.52
N GLY A 161 -7.95 -6.35 -2.55
CA GLY A 161 -7.47 -6.01 -1.20
C GLY A 161 -8.41 -5.11 -0.41
N LYS A 162 -9.72 -5.34 -0.52
CA LYS A 162 -10.75 -4.55 0.18
C LYS A 162 -10.61 -4.65 1.69
N ASN A 163 -10.70 -3.50 2.38
CA ASN A 163 -10.85 -3.46 3.83
C ASN A 163 -12.27 -3.89 4.24
N LYS A 164 -12.39 -4.68 5.30
CA LYS A 164 -13.69 -4.93 5.95
C LYS A 164 -14.21 -3.71 6.71
N GLU A 165 -13.31 -2.83 7.16
CA GLU A 165 -13.63 -1.59 7.88
C GLU A 165 -14.02 -0.43 6.95
N LEU A 166 -14.04 -0.63 5.63
CA LEU A 166 -14.59 0.37 4.71
C LEU A 166 -16.10 0.45 4.88
N PRO A 167 -16.67 1.68 4.91
CA PRO A 167 -18.11 1.86 4.83
C PRO A 167 -18.70 1.12 3.62
N THR A 168 -19.93 0.63 3.77
CA THR A 168 -20.61 -0.22 2.78
C THR A 168 -20.63 0.39 1.38
N GLY A 169 -20.79 1.71 1.25
CA GLY A 169 -20.78 2.41 -0.03
C GLY A 169 -19.43 2.34 -0.77
N LEU A 170 -18.31 2.33 -0.05
CA LEU A 170 -16.98 2.15 -0.64
C LEU A 170 -16.64 0.68 -0.85
N ASN A 171 -17.08 -0.20 0.07
CA ASN A 171 -16.83 -1.63 -0.03
C ASN A 171 -17.59 -2.28 -1.21
N ALA A 172 -18.69 -1.67 -1.68
CA ALA A 172 -19.43 -2.10 -2.86
C ALA A 172 -18.64 -1.96 -4.18
N ILE A 173 -17.59 -1.13 -4.23
CA ILE A 173 -16.79 -0.90 -5.44
C ILE A 173 -15.94 -2.15 -5.74
N THR A 174 -16.30 -2.92 -6.77
CA THR A 174 -15.56 -4.13 -7.18
C THR A 174 -14.71 -3.90 -8.42
N ASN A 175 -14.98 -2.85 -9.20
CA ASN A 175 -14.26 -2.54 -10.42
C ASN A 175 -14.07 -1.03 -10.57
N LYS A 176 -12.99 -0.61 -11.23
CA LYS A 176 -12.72 0.82 -11.47
C LYS A 176 -13.87 1.55 -12.17
N HIS A 177 -14.65 0.88 -13.00
CA HIS A 177 -15.83 1.49 -13.64
C HIS A 177 -16.91 1.89 -12.63
N ASN A 178 -17.01 1.23 -11.47
CA ASN A 178 -17.97 1.61 -10.43
C ASN A 178 -17.61 2.94 -9.75
N LEU A 179 -16.39 3.45 -9.97
CA LEU A 179 -15.99 4.75 -9.46
C LEU A 179 -16.62 5.91 -10.24
N ASN A 180 -17.18 5.67 -11.44
CA ASN A 180 -17.83 6.68 -12.29
C ASN A 180 -16.96 7.95 -12.44
N LEU A 181 -15.71 7.77 -12.90
CA LEU A 181 -14.71 8.83 -13.06
C LEU A 181 -14.58 9.33 -14.51
N GLU A 182 -15.32 8.73 -15.44
CA GLU A 182 -15.37 9.08 -16.86
C GLU A 182 -16.64 9.85 -17.19
#